data_AF-A0A1C4ZRN6-F1
#
_entry.id   AF-A0A1C4ZRN6-F1
#
_cell.length_a   1.000
_cell.length_b   1.000
_cell.length_c   1.000
_cell.angle_alpha   90.00
_cell.angle_beta   90.00
_cell.angle_gamma   90.00
#
_symmetry.space_group_name_H-M   'P 1'
#
loop_
_entity.id
_entity.type
_entity.pdbx_description
1 polymer ?
#
loop_
_entity_poly.entity_id
_entity_poly.type
_entity_poly.pdbx_seq_one_letter_code
_entity_poly.pdbx_strand_id
1 'polypeptide(L)' 'MADLAGVVGVRDSKDPDGPVLAFEAYSWRLFVAAVPSGRG' A
#
# COMPACT_ATOMS: atom_id res chain seq x y z
N MET A 1 -10.92 -16.40 8.73
CA MET A 1 -10.92 -15.25 7.79
C MET A 1 -10.37 -14.07 8.58
N ALA A 2 -9.15 -13.65 8.29
CA ALA A 2 -8.52 -12.55 9.03
C ALA A 2 -9.04 -11.22 8.47
N ASP A 3 -9.71 -10.44 9.31
CA ASP A 3 -10.19 -9.10 9.01
C ASP A 3 -9.00 -8.18 8.72
N LEU A 4 -8.78 -7.85 7.45
CA LEU A 4 -7.78 -6.89 6.98
C LEU A 4 -8.23 -5.44 7.19
N ALA A 5 -9.24 -5.18 8.04
CA ALA A 5 -9.97 -3.91 8.08
C ALA A 5 -9.13 -2.66 8.46
N GLY A 6 -7.84 -2.82 8.78
CA GLY A 6 -6.93 -1.71 9.12
C GLY A 6 -5.67 -1.60 8.25
N VAL A 7 -5.36 -2.56 7.36
CA VAL A 7 -4.05 -2.61 6.69
C VAL A 7 -4.13 -2.74 5.17
N VAL A 8 -3.14 -2.17 4.49
CA VAL A 8 -2.92 -2.24 3.04
C VAL A 8 -1.67 -3.06 2.77
N GLY A 9 -1.83 -4.18 2.06
CA GLY A 9 -0.72 -5.02 1.59
C GLY A 9 -0.18 -4.56 0.24
N VAL A 10 1.14 -4.39 0.12
CA VAL A 10 1.83 -4.05 -1.12
C VAL A 10 2.74 -5.22 -1.51
N ARG A 11 2.53 -5.76 -2.71
CA ARG A 11 3.40 -6.77 -3.33
C ARG A 11 4.41 -6.09 -4.21
N ASP A 12 5.67 -6.51 -4.10
CA ASP A 12 6.67 -6.15 -5.10
C ASP A 12 6.41 -6.95 -6.38
N SER A 13 6.29 -6.25 -7.51
CA SER A 13 5.99 -6.93 -8.78
C SER A 13 7.19 -7.70 -9.34
N LYS A 14 8.41 -7.46 -8.85
CA LYS A 14 9.64 -8.12 -9.30
C LYS A 14 9.93 -9.39 -8.52
N ASP A 15 9.37 -9.53 -7.33
CA ASP A 15 9.39 -10.74 -6.52
C ASP A 15 7.94 -11.16 -6.10
N PRO A 16 7.18 -11.80 -7.01
CA PRO A 16 5.77 -12.11 -6.77
C PRO A 16 5.54 -13.14 -5.66
N ASP A 17 6.53 -13.98 -5.37
CA ASP A 17 6.53 -14.98 -4.29
C ASP A 17 7.16 -14.45 -2.99
N GLY A 18 7.71 -13.23 -3.04
CA GLY A 18 8.28 -12.53 -1.90
C GLY A 18 7.24 -12.06 -0.88
N PRO A 19 7.70 -11.53 0.27
CA PRO A 19 6.81 -11.10 1.35
C PRO A 19 5.96 -9.88 0.95
N VAL A 20 4.72 -9.85 1.44
CA VAL A 20 3.82 -8.70 1.30
C VAL A 20 4.15 -7.66 2.37
N LEU A 21 4.42 -6.42 1.97
CA LEU A 21 4.60 -5.31 2.91
C LEU A 21 3.24 -4.84 3.41
N ALA A 22 3.05 -4.71 4.72
CA ALA A 22 1.80 -4.25 5.31
C ALA A 22 1.94 -2.83 5.86
N PHE A 23 1.01 -1.94 5.48
CA PHE A 23 0.93 -0.57 5.96
C PHE A 23 -0.40 -0.32 6.63
N GLU A 24 -0.42 0.51 7.68
CA GLU A 24 -1.68 1.03 8.22
C GLU A 24 -2.46 1.79 7.14
N ALA A 25 -3.76 1.53 7.04
CA ALA A 25 -4.61 2.10 5.99
C ALA A 25 -4.66 3.64 6.05
N TYR A 26 -4.57 4.22 7.25
CA TYR A 26 -4.48 5.67 7.43
C TYR A 26 -3.20 6.23 6.81
N SER A 27 -2.05 5.62 7.10
CA SER A 27 -0.75 6.03 6.56
C SER A 27 -0.69 5.88 5.04
N TRP A 28 -1.26 4.79 4.49
CA TRP A 28 -1.34 4.60 3.04
C TRP A 28 -2.14 5.70 2.34
N ARG A 29 -3.28 6.13 2.93
CA ARG A 29 -4.08 7.24 2.39
C ARG A 29 -3.31 8.55 2.34
N LEU A 30 -2.55 8.87 3.38
CA LEU A 30 -1.71 10.07 3.41
C LEU A 30 -0.60 10.01 2.36
N PHE A 31 0.04 8.84 2.20
CA PHE A 31 1.06 8.62 1.18
C PHE A 31 0.52 8.87 -0.23
N VAL A 32 -0.63 8.27 -0.58
CA VAL A 32 -1.25 8.45 -1.91
C VAL A 32 -1.69 9.89 -2.13
N ALA A 33 -2.27 10.55 -1.11
CA ALA A 33 -2.69 11.95 -1.21
C ALA A 33 -1.52 12.93 -1.39
N ALA A 34 -0.33 12.56 -0.93
CA ALA A 34 0.89 13.34 -1.09
C ALA A 34 1.54 13.17 -2.48
N VAL A 35 1.10 12.20 -3.30
CA VAL A 35 1.61 12.03 -4.67
C VAL A 35 1.14 13.22 -5.51
N PRO A 36 2.05 14.03 -6.06
CA PRO A 36 1.66 15.13 -6.94
C PRO A 36 0.86 14.59 -8.13
N SER A 37 -0.27 15.22 -8.44
CA SER A 37 -1.04 14.92 -9.64
C SER A 37 -0.18 15.26 -10.84
N GLY A 38 0.52 14.29 -11.41
CA GLY A 38 1.40 14.45 -12.56
C GLY A 38 0.65 15.02 -13.76
N ARG A 39 0.59 16.35 -13.82
CA ARG A 39 0.21 17.17 -14.97
C ARG A 39 1.29 18.26 -15.05
N GLY A 40 2.41 17.87 -15.64
CA GLY A 40 3.38 18.75 -16.29
C GLY A 40 3.32 18.45 -17.77
#